data_AF-Q9P0C6-F1
#
_entry.id   AF-Q9P0C6-F1
#
_cell.length_a   1.000
_cell.length_b   1.000
_cell.length_c   1.000
_cell.angle_alpha   90.00
_cell.angle_beta   90.00
_cell.angle_gamma   90.00
#
_symmetry.space_group_name_H-M   'P 1'
#
loop_
_entity.id
_entity.type
_entity.pdbx_description
1 polymer ?
#
loop_
_entity_poly.entity_id
_entity_poly.type
_entity_poly.pdbx_seq_one_letter_code
_entity_poly.pdbx_strand_id
1 'polypeptide(L)'
;PTQSVQSQALHYRNRERFATIKSASLVTRQIHEHEQENELREQMSGYKRMRRQHQKQLIALENKLKAEMDEHRLKLQKEVETHANNSSIELEKLAKKQVAIIEKEAKVAAADEKKFQQQILAQQKKDLTTFLESQKKQYKICKEKIKEEMNEDHSTPKKEKQSGSSNIKRTCKHTQAEEEAHLLTSTGDWTTTKNCRFFKRKIMIKRTRGEAADIRRELNKKRTHEGDGACHANPADESTRELEYRQLHTLQKLRHGSDPFTAPVGTGKPAGVQ
;
A
#
# COMPACT_ATOMS: atom_id res chain seq x y z
N PRO A 1 -26.30 53.55 -114.25
CA PRO A 1 -27.14 53.39 -113.04
C PRO A 1 -27.53 51.91 -112.84
N THR A 2 -26.64 51.11 -112.25
CA THR A 2 -26.71 50.65 -110.84
C THR A 2 -27.84 49.63 -110.54
N GLN A 3 -27.73 48.40 -111.06
CA GLN A 3 -28.47 47.25 -110.52
C GLN A 3 -27.55 46.24 -109.79
N SER A 4 -26.27 46.12 -110.19
CA SER A 4 -25.29 45.21 -109.58
C SER A 4 -24.87 45.62 -108.15
N VAL A 5 -24.65 46.93 -107.92
CA VAL A 5 -24.19 47.44 -106.62
C VAL A 5 -25.28 47.32 -105.53
N GLN A 6 -26.57 47.40 -105.90
CA GLN A 6 -27.68 47.24 -104.95
C GLN A 6 -27.82 45.79 -104.48
N SER A 7 -27.66 44.80 -105.38
CA SER A 7 -27.74 43.38 -105.00
C SER A 7 -26.58 42.97 -104.08
N GLN A 8 -25.37 43.44 -104.37
CA GLN A 8 -24.20 43.18 -103.54
C GLN A 8 -24.34 43.84 -102.15
N ALA A 9 -24.77 45.10 -102.07
CA ALA A 9 -25.04 45.78 -100.79
C ALA A 9 -26.14 45.11 -99.96
N LEU A 10 -27.17 44.52 -100.58
CA LEU A 10 -28.21 43.75 -99.89
C LEU A 10 -27.70 42.40 -99.37
N HIS A 11 -26.79 41.74 -100.09
CA HIS A 11 -26.11 40.52 -99.62
C HIS A 11 -25.16 40.78 -98.45
N TYR A 12 -24.41 41.89 -98.47
CA TYR A 12 -23.60 42.32 -97.32
C TYR A 12 -24.46 42.72 -96.12
N ARG A 13 -25.56 43.47 -96.32
CA ARG A 13 -26.51 43.84 -95.26
C ARG A 13 -27.26 42.64 -94.67
N ASN A 14 -27.54 41.60 -95.46
CA ASN A 14 -28.07 40.33 -94.95
C ASN A 14 -26.99 39.54 -94.19
N ARG A 15 -25.76 39.47 -94.70
CA ARG A 15 -24.64 38.80 -94.04
C ARG A 15 -24.29 39.44 -92.68
N GLU A 16 -24.41 40.75 -92.53
CA GLU A 16 -24.24 41.46 -91.26
C GLU A 16 -25.42 41.26 -90.29
N ARG A 17 -26.66 41.15 -90.80
CA ARG A 17 -27.84 40.80 -89.98
C ARG A 17 -27.76 39.39 -89.40
N PHE A 18 -27.10 38.46 -90.09
CA PHE A 18 -26.82 37.10 -89.62
C PHE A 18 -25.44 36.97 -88.95
N ALA A 19 -24.62 38.03 -88.87
CA ALA A 19 -23.28 37.95 -88.27
C ALA A 19 -23.31 37.67 -86.75
N THR A 20 -24.40 38.02 -86.08
CA THR A 20 -24.67 37.70 -84.67
C THR A 20 -25.39 36.37 -84.47
N ILE A 21 -25.90 35.75 -85.54
CA ILE A 21 -26.57 34.45 -85.50
C ILE A 21 -25.48 33.37 -85.60
N LYS A 22 -25.16 32.79 -84.45
CA LYS A 22 -24.20 31.69 -84.32
C LYS A 22 -24.67 30.49 -85.15
N SER A 23 -23.74 29.79 -85.80
CA SER A 23 -24.06 28.55 -86.51
C SER A 23 -24.57 27.49 -85.55
N ALA A 24 -25.51 26.65 -85.99
CA ALA A 24 -26.08 25.58 -85.17
C ALA A 24 -25.00 24.66 -84.58
N SER A 25 -23.93 24.37 -85.35
CA SER A 25 -22.77 23.61 -84.87
C SER A 25 -22.03 24.30 -83.71
N LEU A 26 -21.93 25.62 -83.72
CA LEU A 26 -21.28 26.39 -82.65
C LEU A 26 -22.16 26.41 -81.39
N VAL A 27 -23.48 26.56 -81.56
CA VAL A 27 -24.44 26.52 -80.46
C VAL A 27 -24.48 25.13 -79.81
N THR A 28 -24.57 24.05 -80.60
CA THR A 28 -24.52 22.68 -80.10
C THR A 28 -23.20 22.40 -79.39
N ARG A 29 -22.06 22.85 -79.92
CA ARG A 29 -20.75 22.71 -79.23
C ARG A 29 -20.74 23.46 -77.90
N GLN A 30 -21.22 24.71 -77.84
CA GLN A 30 -21.28 25.49 -76.61
C GLN A 30 -22.20 24.87 -75.55
N ILE A 31 -23.31 24.25 -75.97
CA ILE A 31 -24.19 23.49 -75.07
C ILE A 31 -23.44 22.30 -74.47
N HIS A 32 -22.76 21.50 -75.29
CA HIS A 32 -21.99 20.35 -74.80
C HIS A 32 -20.82 20.77 -73.91
N GLU A 33 -20.11 21.85 -74.24
CA GLU A 33 -19.02 22.39 -73.40
C GLU A 33 -19.54 22.87 -72.04
N HIS A 34 -20.68 23.56 -72.01
CA HIS A 34 -21.30 24.01 -70.76
C HIS A 34 -21.87 22.85 -69.94
N GLU A 35 -22.44 21.82 -70.58
CA GLU A 35 -22.88 20.59 -69.92
C GLU A 35 -21.69 19.86 -69.29
N GLN A 36 -20.57 19.70 -70.01
CA GLN A 36 -19.34 19.12 -69.47
C GLN A 36 -18.75 19.94 -68.32
N GLU A 37 -18.73 21.27 -68.42
CA GLU A 37 -18.27 22.14 -67.33
C GLU A 37 -19.17 22.02 -66.09
N ASN A 38 -20.48 21.91 -66.30
CA ASN A 38 -21.46 21.75 -65.23
C ASN A 38 -21.33 20.38 -64.54
N GLU A 39 -21.14 19.30 -65.30
CA GLU A 39 -20.85 17.96 -64.76
C GLU A 39 -19.56 17.95 -63.92
N LEU A 40 -18.49 18.59 -64.40
CA LEU A 40 -17.24 18.71 -63.64
C LEU A 40 -17.45 19.52 -62.35
N ARG A 41 -18.22 20.61 -62.40
CA ARG A 41 -18.60 21.39 -61.21
C ARG A 41 -19.39 20.57 -60.20
N GLU A 42 -20.34 19.77 -60.67
CA GLU A 42 -21.17 18.93 -59.82
C GLU A 42 -20.34 17.82 -59.16
N GLN A 43 -19.46 17.16 -59.91
CA GLN A 43 -18.51 16.18 -59.37
C GLN A 43 -17.58 16.80 -58.32
N MET A 44 -17.03 17.98 -58.59
CA MET A 44 -16.17 18.69 -57.64
C MET A 44 -16.93 19.15 -56.38
N SER A 45 -18.20 19.53 -56.52
CA SER A 45 -19.07 19.86 -55.39
C SER A 45 -19.38 18.63 -54.54
N GLY A 46 -19.68 17.50 -55.17
CA GLY A 46 -19.90 16.20 -54.52
C GLY A 46 -18.68 15.74 -53.72
N TYR A 47 -17.49 15.78 -54.33
CA TYR A 47 -16.23 15.45 -53.66
C TYR A 47 -15.95 16.35 -52.44
N LYS A 48 -16.16 17.66 -52.56
CA LYS A 48 -16.00 18.59 -51.43
C LYS A 48 -16.93 18.25 -50.27
N ARG A 49 -18.17 17.82 -50.55
CA ARG A 49 -19.13 17.38 -49.53
C ARG A 49 -18.67 16.08 -48.86
N MET A 50 -18.27 15.08 -49.65
CA MET A 50 -17.75 13.82 -49.13
C MET A 50 -16.51 14.03 -48.25
N ARG A 51 -15.57 14.88 -48.69
CA ARG A 51 -14.38 15.23 -47.90
C ARG A 51 -14.73 15.88 -46.56
N ARG A 52 -15.67 16.83 -46.55
CA ARG A 52 -16.14 17.47 -45.30
C ARG A 52 -16.85 16.47 -44.39
N GLN A 53 -17.66 15.57 -44.95
CA GLN A 53 -18.33 14.51 -44.17
C GLN A 53 -17.30 13.56 -43.56
N HIS A 54 -16.32 13.11 -44.34
CA HIS A 54 -15.25 12.26 -43.86
C HIS A 54 -14.42 12.96 -42.76
N GLN A 55 -14.07 14.23 -42.95
CA GLN A 55 -13.39 15.03 -41.93
C GLN A 55 -14.23 15.14 -40.64
N LYS A 56 -15.55 15.34 -40.76
CA LYS A 56 -16.47 15.35 -39.60
C LYS A 56 -16.50 13.99 -38.90
N GLN A 57 -16.49 12.89 -39.64
CA GLN A 57 -16.42 11.54 -39.08
C GLN A 57 -15.11 11.28 -38.34
N LEU A 58 -13.96 11.74 -38.88
CA LEU A 58 -12.67 11.65 -38.21
C LEU A 58 -12.67 12.41 -36.88
N ILE A 59 -13.11 13.68 -36.87
CA ILE A 59 -13.19 14.48 -35.65
C ILE A 59 -14.12 13.83 -34.61
N ALA A 60 -15.27 13.34 -35.04
CA ALA A 60 -16.21 12.66 -34.15
C ALA A 60 -15.62 11.37 -33.54
N LEU A 61 -14.88 10.59 -34.35
CA LEU A 61 -14.18 9.40 -33.87
C LEU A 61 -13.05 9.77 -32.89
N GLU A 62 -12.21 10.76 -33.22
CA GLU A 62 -11.13 11.23 -32.35
C GLU A 62 -11.66 11.69 -30.98
N ASN A 63 -12.77 12.44 -30.96
CA ASN A 63 -13.41 12.85 -29.71
C ASN A 63 -13.98 11.66 -28.92
N LYS A 64 -14.55 10.66 -29.61
CA LYS A 64 -15.06 9.45 -28.95
C LYS A 64 -13.93 8.65 -28.29
N LEU A 65 -12.82 8.45 -29.01
CA LEU A 65 -11.67 7.70 -28.49
C LEU A 65 -11.02 8.44 -27.32
N LYS A 66 -10.95 9.77 -27.38
CA LYS A 66 -10.50 10.59 -26.25
C LYS A 66 -11.38 10.41 -25.02
N ALA A 67 -12.70 10.45 -25.17
CA ALA A 67 -13.62 10.23 -24.06
C ALA A 67 -13.47 8.82 -23.45
N GLU A 68 -13.28 7.79 -24.29
CA GLU A 68 -13.04 6.42 -23.84
C GLU A 68 -11.72 6.29 -23.07
N MET A 69 -10.64 6.98 -23.50
CA MET A 69 -9.38 7.04 -22.76
C MET A 69 -9.55 7.75 -21.40
N ASP A 70 -10.28 8.86 -21.38
CA ASP A 70 -10.54 9.61 -20.13
C ASP A 70 -11.35 8.77 -19.13
N GLU A 71 -12.35 8.02 -19.60
CA GLU A 71 -13.13 7.09 -18.77
C GLU A 71 -12.27 5.95 -18.22
N HIS A 72 -11.44 5.32 -19.07
CA HIS A 72 -10.53 4.26 -18.66
C HIS A 72 -9.52 4.75 -17.61
N ARG A 73 -8.92 5.93 -17.83
CA ARG A 73 -8.02 6.57 -16.87
C ARG A 73 -8.72 6.85 -15.54
N LEU A 74 -9.94 7.37 -15.56
CA LEU A 74 -10.69 7.65 -14.34
C LEU A 74 -11.02 6.36 -13.57
N LYS A 75 -11.33 5.28 -14.29
CA LYS A 75 -11.56 3.96 -13.70
C LYS A 75 -10.31 3.44 -13.01
N LEU A 76 -9.15 3.46 -13.67
CA LEU A 76 -7.87 3.05 -13.09
C LEU A 76 -7.52 3.90 -11.86
N GLN A 77 -7.71 5.22 -11.94
CA GLN A 77 -7.48 6.12 -10.80
C GLN A 77 -8.35 5.71 -9.60
N LYS A 78 -9.63 5.44 -9.83
CA LYS A 78 -10.56 5.00 -8.77
C LYS A 78 -10.16 3.66 -8.15
N GLU A 79 -9.68 2.72 -8.96
CA GLU A 79 -9.18 1.43 -8.48
C GLU A 79 -7.92 1.60 -7.61
N VAL A 80 -6.98 2.45 -8.03
CA VAL A 80 -5.78 2.80 -7.23
C VAL A 80 -6.15 3.48 -5.92
N GLU A 81 -7.05 4.46 -5.95
CA GLU A 81 -7.54 5.14 -4.74
C GLU A 81 -8.24 4.16 -3.79
N THR A 82 -9.05 3.24 -4.33
CA THR A 82 -9.73 2.20 -3.54
C THR A 82 -8.71 1.27 -2.89
N HIS A 83 -7.70 0.82 -3.62
CA HIS A 83 -6.63 -0.02 -3.09
C HIS A 83 -5.82 0.69 -1.98
N ALA A 84 -5.49 1.97 -2.19
CA ALA A 84 -4.80 2.80 -1.20
C ALA A 84 -5.64 2.98 0.08
N ASN A 85 -6.93 3.27 -0.07
CA ASN A 85 -7.87 3.40 1.05
C ASN A 85 -8.01 2.08 1.84
N ASN A 86 -8.15 0.96 1.14
CA ASN A 86 -8.21 -0.36 1.77
C ASN A 86 -6.93 -0.67 2.55
N SER A 87 -5.76 -0.40 1.95
CA SER A 87 -4.47 -0.59 2.60
C SER A 87 -4.33 0.27 3.86
N SER A 88 -4.77 1.54 3.80
CA SER A 88 -4.79 2.45 4.95
C SER A 88 -5.67 1.93 6.08
N ILE A 89 -6.89 1.49 5.77
CA ILE A 89 -7.84 0.93 6.75
C ILE A 89 -7.27 -0.33 7.41
N GLU A 90 -6.60 -1.20 6.65
CA GLU A 90 -5.99 -2.40 7.21
C GLU A 90 -4.81 -2.10 8.15
N LEU A 91 -3.96 -1.13 7.80
CA LEU A 91 -2.87 -0.66 8.67
C LEU A 91 -3.42 -0.03 9.94
N GLU A 92 -4.48 0.78 9.85
CA GLU A 92 -5.12 1.38 11.04
C GLU A 92 -5.74 0.31 11.94
N LYS A 93 -6.42 -0.70 11.37
CA LYS A 93 -6.94 -1.85 12.12
C LYS A 93 -5.81 -2.62 12.80
N LEU A 94 -4.67 -2.78 12.15
CA LEU A 94 -3.51 -3.45 12.73
C LEU A 94 -2.94 -2.66 13.91
N ALA A 95 -2.78 -1.34 13.76
CA ALA A 95 -2.32 -0.45 14.83
C ALA A 95 -3.27 -0.49 16.04
N LYS A 96 -4.59 -0.42 15.82
CA LYS A 96 -5.58 -0.54 16.91
C LYS A 96 -5.48 -1.88 17.65
N LYS A 97 -5.26 -2.99 16.93
CA LYS A 97 -5.03 -4.31 17.54
C LYS A 97 -3.75 -4.33 18.39
N GLN A 98 -2.67 -3.71 17.92
CA GLN A 98 -1.41 -3.62 18.68
C GLN A 98 -1.61 -2.85 19.98
N VAL A 99 -2.28 -1.69 19.94
CA VAL A 99 -2.60 -0.92 21.16
C VAL A 99 -3.40 -1.75 22.16
N ALA A 100 -4.44 -2.45 21.71
CA ALA A 100 -5.25 -3.31 22.59
C ALA A 100 -4.43 -4.47 23.20
N ILE A 101 -3.49 -5.05 22.45
CA ILE A 101 -2.59 -6.09 22.95
C ILE A 101 -1.65 -5.49 24.01
N ILE A 102 -1.03 -4.34 23.74
CA ILE A 102 -0.14 -3.65 24.68
C ILE A 102 -0.89 -3.33 25.99
N GLU A 103 -2.11 -2.82 25.92
CA GLU A 103 -2.93 -2.55 27.11
C GLU A 103 -3.25 -3.83 27.90
N LYS A 104 -3.57 -4.93 27.21
CA LYS A 104 -3.81 -6.22 27.85
C LYS A 104 -2.54 -6.77 28.51
N GLU A 105 -1.40 -6.68 27.83
CA GLU A 105 -0.11 -7.09 28.37
C GLU A 105 0.33 -6.23 29.55
N ALA A 106 0.08 -4.92 29.52
CA ALA A 106 0.33 -4.01 30.64
C ALA A 106 -0.49 -4.40 31.88
N LYS A 107 -1.79 -4.73 31.70
CA LYS A 107 -2.64 -5.23 32.79
C LYS A 107 -2.14 -6.55 33.37
N VAL A 108 -1.71 -7.48 32.51
CA VAL A 108 -1.13 -8.76 32.96
C VAL A 108 0.19 -8.53 33.71
N ALA A 109 1.08 -7.68 33.19
CA ALA A 109 2.33 -7.35 33.85
C ALA A 109 2.11 -6.71 35.23
N ALA A 110 1.13 -5.82 35.37
CA ALA A 110 0.76 -5.22 36.65
C ALA A 110 0.20 -6.25 37.64
N ALA A 111 -0.58 -7.22 37.18
CA ALA A 111 -1.08 -8.31 38.02
C ALA A 111 0.04 -9.25 38.47
N ASP A 112 0.97 -9.59 37.57
CA ASP A 112 2.13 -10.43 37.88
C ASP A 112 3.10 -9.73 38.85
N GLU A 113 3.31 -8.42 38.70
CA GLU A 113 4.09 -7.60 39.65
C GLU A 113 3.47 -7.65 41.06
N LYS A 114 2.14 -7.52 41.19
CA LYS A 114 1.46 -7.65 42.49
C LYS A 114 1.66 -9.03 43.13
N LYS A 115 1.55 -10.10 42.33
CA LYS A 115 1.81 -11.47 42.82
C LYS A 115 3.25 -11.64 43.26
N PHE A 116 4.19 -11.09 42.51
CA PHE A 116 5.61 -11.13 42.84
C PHE A 116 5.92 -10.38 44.14
N GLN A 117 5.33 -9.19 44.33
CA GLN A 117 5.42 -8.44 45.59
C GLN A 117 4.84 -9.22 46.78
N GLN A 118 3.67 -9.85 46.62
CA GLN A 118 3.10 -10.72 47.66
C GLN A 118 4.01 -11.90 47.99
N GLN A 119 4.64 -12.52 46.98
CA GLN A 119 5.57 -13.63 47.18
C GLN A 119 6.81 -13.19 47.98
N ILE A 120 7.36 -12.00 47.69
CA ILE A 120 8.47 -11.43 48.46
C ILE A 120 8.06 -11.23 49.92
N LEU A 121 6.91 -10.60 50.18
CA LEU A 121 6.41 -10.38 51.54
C LEU A 121 6.16 -11.69 52.29
N ALA A 122 5.58 -12.68 51.62
CA ALA A 122 5.34 -14.00 52.20
C ALA A 122 6.67 -14.71 52.56
N GLN A 123 7.68 -14.59 51.70
CA GLN A 123 9.02 -15.14 51.96
C GLN A 123 9.69 -14.44 53.15
N GLN A 124 9.67 -13.10 53.19
CA GLN A 124 10.20 -12.32 54.31
C GLN A 124 9.53 -12.68 55.65
N LYS A 125 8.21 -12.89 55.64
CA LYS A 125 7.47 -13.34 56.82
C LYS A 125 7.89 -14.74 57.26
N LYS A 126 8.08 -15.66 56.31
CA LYS A 126 8.55 -17.03 56.58
C LYS A 126 9.96 -17.04 57.16
N ASP A 127 10.86 -16.23 56.62
CA ASP A 127 12.24 -16.13 57.08
C ASP A 127 12.28 -15.54 58.51
N LEU A 128 11.45 -14.52 58.78
CA LEU A 128 11.30 -13.96 60.12
C LEU A 128 10.76 -14.99 61.13
N THR A 129 9.72 -15.76 60.78
CA THR A 129 9.19 -16.80 61.68
C THR A 129 10.22 -17.89 61.96
N THR A 130 10.95 -18.31 60.93
CA THR A 130 12.01 -19.34 61.04
C THR A 130 13.15 -18.83 61.94
N PHE A 131 13.54 -17.55 61.79
CA PHE A 131 14.55 -16.91 62.63
C PHE A 131 14.13 -16.87 64.11
N LEU A 132 12.88 -16.46 64.40
CA LEU A 132 12.38 -16.43 65.77
C LEU A 132 12.31 -17.83 66.42
N GLU A 133 11.98 -18.87 65.64
CA GLU A 133 12.01 -20.26 66.11
C GLU A 133 13.44 -20.75 66.38
N SER A 134 14.40 -20.42 65.50
CA SER A 134 15.83 -20.69 65.72
C SER A 134 16.32 -20.04 67.00
N GLN A 135 16.01 -18.76 67.21
CA GLN A 135 16.43 -18.02 68.41
C GLN A 135 15.91 -18.68 69.70
N LYS A 136 14.64 -19.11 69.73
CA LYS A 136 14.07 -19.84 70.89
C LYS A 136 14.79 -21.16 71.14
N LYS A 137 15.11 -21.92 70.08
CA LYS A 137 15.82 -23.19 70.17
C LYS A 137 17.25 -22.99 70.69
N GLN A 138 17.97 -22.02 70.13
CA GLN A 138 19.33 -21.67 70.55
C GLN A 138 19.35 -21.22 72.02
N TYR A 139 18.40 -20.39 72.45
CA TYR A 139 18.27 -19.99 73.85
C TYR A 139 18.07 -21.20 74.77
N LYS A 140 17.21 -22.16 74.39
CA LYS A 140 16.99 -23.39 75.16
C LYS A 140 18.26 -24.23 75.28
N ILE A 141 18.98 -24.44 74.18
CA ILE A 141 20.25 -25.18 74.15
C ILE A 141 21.30 -24.47 75.02
N CYS A 142 21.44 -23.16 74.88
CA CYS A 142 22.39 -22.33 75.62
C CYS A 142 22.08 -22.34 77.13
N LYS A 143 20.80 -22.35 77.52
CA LYS A 143 20.37 -22.50 78.91
C LYS A 143 20.69 -23.87 79.49
N GLU A 144 20.47 -24.95 78.74
CA GLU A 144 20.79 -26.31 79.20
C GLU A 144 22.31 -26.54 79.28
N LYS A 145 23.10 -26.03 78.33
CA LYS A 145 24.58 -26.06 78.40
C LYS A 145 25.14 -25.37 79.64
N ILE A 146 24.60 -24.21 80.03
CA ILE A 146 24.99 -23.52 81.27
C ILE A 146 24.62 -24.36 82.50
N LYS A 147 23.49 -25.06 82.48
CA LYS A 147 23.10 -25.97 83.58
C LYS A 147 24.00 -27.19 83.68
N GLU A 148 24.35 -27.82 82.56
CA GLU A 148 25.28 -28.97 82.52
C GLU A 148 26.66 -28.58 83.07
N GLU A 149 27.24 -27.47 82.60
CA GLU A 149 28.54 -26.97 83.06
C GLU A 149 28.53 -26.60 84.57
N MET A 150 27.36 -26.22 85.11
CA MET A 150 27.18 -25.98 86.55
C MET A 150 27.06 -27.26 87.38
N ASN A 151 26.64 -28.38 86.77
CA ASN A 151 26.37 -29.65 87.45
C ASN A 151 27.54 -30.65 87.41
N GLU A 152 28.38 -30.65 86.36
CA GLU A 152 29.34 -31.74 86.13
C GLU A 152 30.57 -31.77 87.05
N ASP A 153 30.98 -30.66 87.65
CA ASP A 153 32.18 -30.65 88.49
C ASP A 153 31.89 -30.18 89.91
N HIS A 154 32.10 -31.03 90.91
CA HIS A 154 32.11 -30.60 92.32
C HIS A 154 33.50 -30.12 92.79
N SER A 155 34.55 -30.31 91.98
CA SER A 155 35.95 -30.02 92.36
C SER A 155 36.62 -28.83 91.62
N THR A 156 35.98 -28.22 90.62
CA THR A 156 36.55 -27.05 89.92
C THR A 156 36.38 -25.75 90.73
N PRO A 157 37.42 -24.90 90.82
CA PRO A 157 37.39 -23.63 91.55
C PRO A 157 36.26 -22.71 91.07
N LYS A 158 35.59 -22.02 92.01
CA LYS A 158 34.44 -21.14 91.75
C LYS A 158 34.68 -20.08 90.67
N LYS A 159 35.93 -19.60 90.55
CA LYS A 159 36.37 -18.60 89.56
C LYS A 159 36.41 -19.14 88.13
N GLU A 160 36.70 -20.43 87.98
CA GLU A 160 36.81 -21.13 86.69
C GLU A 160 35.43 -21.52 86.15
N LYS A 161 34.53 -22.00 87.02
CA LYS A 161 33.11 -22.21 86.67
C LYS A 161 32.41 -20.93 86.23
N GLN A 162 32.72 -19.80 86.88
CA GLN A 162 32.17 -18.50 86.50
C GLN A 162 32.73 -18.00 85.16
N SER A 163 33.98 -18.36 84.83
CA SER A 163 34.63 -18.10 83.54
C SER A 163 33.99 -18.93 82.42
N GLY A 164 33.76 -20.23 82.63
CA GLY A 164 33.08 -21.13 81.69
C GLY A 164 31.68 -20.64 81.30
N SER A 165 30.84 -20.36 82.30
CA SER A 165 29.49 -19.85 82.08
C SER A 165 29.48 -18.50 81.34
N SER A 166 30.45 -17.63 81.64
CA SER A 166 30.63 -16.34 80.95
C SER A 166 31.04 -16.54 79.48
N ASN A 167 31.91 -17.50 79.19
CA ASN A 167 32.32 -17.85 77.83
C ASN A 167 31.19 -18.48 77.01
N ILE A 168 30.40 -19.40 77.60
CA ILE A 168 29.21 -19.95 76.93
C ILE A 168 28.23 -18.83 76.57
N LYS A 169 27.99 -17.89 77.49
CA LYS A 169 27.09 -16.75 77.26
C LYS A 169 27.60 -15.79 76.18
N ARG A 170 28.92 -15.53 76.13
CA ARG A 170 29.54 -14.73 75.05
C ARG A 170 29.44 -15.41 73.70
N THR A 171 29.78 -16.69 73.63
CA THR A 171 29.72 -17.49 72.39
C THR A 171 28.30 -17.53 71.85
N CYS A 172 27.32 -17.76 72.71
CA CYS A 172 25.89 -17.77 72.38
C CYS A 172 25.39 -16.41 71.83
N LYS A 173 25.84 -15.29 72.41
CA LYS A 173 25.55 -13.94 71.87
C LYS A 173 26.23 -13.68 70.53
N HIS A 174 27.46 -14.18 70.35
CA HIS A 174 28.19 -14.05 69.09
C HIS A 174 27.50 -14.82 67.96
N THR A 175 27.13 -16.08 68.19
CA THR A 175 26.38 -16.89 67.22
C THR A 175 25.02 -16.27 66.88
N GLN A 176 24.32 -15.68 67.88
CA GLN A 176 23.07 -14.97 67.64
C GLN A 176 23.26 -13.72 66.76
N ALA A 177 24.33 -12.94 67.00
CA ALA A 177 24.65 -11.77 66.19
C ALA A 177 25.07 -12.16 64.75
N GLU A 178 25.76 -13.28 64.58
CA GLU A 178 26.11 -13.82 63.27
C GLU A 178 24.87 -14.31 62.48
N GLU A 179 23.94 -15.01 63.12
CA GLU A 179 22.67 -15.43 62.49
C GLU A 179 21.83 -14.22 62.06
N GLU A 180 21.77 -13.15 62.88
CA GLU A 180 21.07 -11.91 62.56
C GLU A 180 21.73 -11.15 61.39
N ALA A 181 23.06 -11.04 61.40
CA ALA A 181 23.82 -10.44 60.30
C ALA A 181 23.65 -11.22 58.99
N HIS A 182 23.64 -12.56 59.06
CA HIS A 182 23.39 -13.43 57.91
C HIS A 182 21.97 -13.26 57.36
N LEU A 183 20.94 -13.18 58.24
CA LEU A 183 19.57 -12.92 57.82
C LEU A 183 19.45 -11.54 57.12
N LEU A 184 20.04 -10.49 57.70
CA LEU A 184 20.03 -9.14 57.14
C LEU A 184 20.72 -9.09 55.77
N THR A 185 21.86 -9.74 55.62
CA THR A 185 22.65 -9.73 54.37
C THR A 185 21.99 -10.60 53.30
N SER A 186 21.48 -11.77 53.67
CA SER A 186 20.85 -12.71 52.74
C SER A 186 19.49 -12.20 52.25
N THR A 187 18.69 -11.59 53.14
CA THR A 187 17.34 -11.06 52.84
C THR A 187 17.38 -9.67 52.21
N GLY A 188 18.28 -8.79 52.67
CA GLY A 188 18.32 -7.38 52.31
C GLY A 188 18.90 -7.11 50.93
N ASP A 189 20.09 -7.64 50.62
CA ASP A 189 20.87 -7.17 49.47
C ASP A 189 21.02 -8.19 48.33
N TRP A 190 21.09 -9.49 48.62
CA TRP A 190 21.46 -10.46 47.60
C TRP A 190 20.26 -11.15 46.94
N THR A 191 19.33 -11.73 47.72
CA THR A 191 18.19 -12.46 47.14
C THR A 191 17.09 -11.53 46.64
N THR A 192 16.62 -10.59 47.47
CA THR A 192 15.52 -9.68 47.11
C THR A 192 15.90 -8.79 45.93
N THR A 193 17.08 -8.17 45.94
CA THR A 193 17.54 -7.31 44.85
C THR A 193 17.77 -8.09 43.55
N LYS A 194 18.34 -9.31 43.60
CA LYS A 194 18.49 -10.15 42.40
C LYS A 194 17.13 -10.58 41.85
N ASN A 195 16.21 -11.01 42.71
CA ASN A 195 14.87 -11.44 42.28
C ASN A 195 14.10 -10.27 41.63
N CYS A 196 14.13 -9.07 42.22
CA CYS A 196 13.53 -7.87 41.64
C CYS A 196 14.16 -7.48 40.31
N ARG A 197 15.50 -7.49 40.20
CA ARG A 197 16.20 -7.20 38.94
C ARG A 197 15.90 -8.25 37.87
N PHE A 198 15.85 -9.53 38.24
CA PHE A 198 15.51 -10.62 37.33
C PHE A 198 14.09 -10.49 36.81
N PHE A 199 13.12 -10.21 37.68
CA PHE A 199 11.73 -9.98 37.30
C PHE A 199 11.61 -8.78 36.33
N LYS A 200 12.18 -7.63 36.70
CA LYS A 200 12.20 -6.44 35.82
C LYS A 200 12.82 -6.73 34.47
N ARG A 201 13.97 -7.42 34.44
CA ARG A 201 14.63 -7.82 33.18
C ARG A 201 13.74 -8.74 32.35
N LYS A 202 13.07 -9.71 32.96
CA LYS A 202 12.18 -10.66 32.28
C LYS A 202 11.00 -9.93 31.62
N ILE A 203 10.35 -9.00 32.34
CA ILE A 203 9.25 -8.19 31.80
C ILE A 203 9.74 -7.29 30.66
N MET A 204 10.87 -6.61 30.84
CA MET A 204 11.48 -5.77 29.81
C MET A 204 11.78 -6.56 28.53
N ILE A 205 12.43 -7.73 28.64
CA ILE A 205 12.75 -8.58 27.48
C ILE A 205 11.47 -9.03 26.76
N LYS A 206 10.43 -9.43 27.51
CA LYS A 206 9.16 -9.84 26.93
C LYS A 206 8.53 -8.69 26.12
N ARG A 207 8.52 -7.47 26.69
CA ARG A 207 8.03 -6.25 26.03
C ARG A 207 8.81 -5.96 24.75
N THR A 208 10.13 -5.88 24.81
CA THR A 208 10.98 -5.61 23.63
C THR A 208 10.81 -6.68 22.55
N ARG A 209 10.65 -7.96 22.94
CA ARG A 209 10.37 -9.05 21.99
C ARG A 209 9.01 -8.89 21.32
N GLY A 210 7.99 -8.45 22.07
CA GLY A 210 6.67 -8.12 21.55
C GLY A 210 6.72 -6.96 20.56
N GLU A 211 7.32 -5.84 20.95
CA GLU A 211 7.53 -4.66 20.09
C GLU A 211 8.24 -5.03 18.79
N ALA A 212 9.32 -5.83 18.87
CA ALA A 212 10.02 -6.30 17.67
C ALA A 212 9.15 -7.21 16.78
N ALA A 213 8.27 -8.03 17.37
CA ALA A 213 7.33 -8.85 16.60
C ALA A 213 6.24 -8.02 15.92
N ASP A 214 5.77 -6.97 16.58
CA ASP A 214 4.79 -6.04 16.04
C ASP A 214 5.37 -5.22 14.88
N ILE A 215 6.60 -4.70 15.02
CA ILE A 215 7.34 -4.02 13.94
C ILE A 215 7.50 -4.97 12.73
N ARG A 216 7.92 -6.23 12.96
CA ARG A 216 8.04 -7.21 11.87
C ARG A 216 6.71 -7.46 11.17
N ARG A 217 5.61 -7.55 11.94
CA ARG A 217 4.27 -7.76 11.39
C ARG A 217 3.82 -6.56 10.54
N GLU A 218 4.06 -5.34 11.02
CA GLU A 218 3.75 -4.11 10.28
C GLU A 218 4.57 -4.00 8.99
N LEU A 219 5.88 -4.25 9.05
CA LEU A 219 6.74 -4.25 7.86
C LEU A 219 6.31 -5.31 6.84
N ASN A 220 5.95 -6.51 7.30
CA ASN A 220 5.47 -7.57 6.42
C ASN A 220 4.14 -7.16 5.76
N LYS A 221 3.25 -6.49 6.50
CA LYS A 221 1.98 -6.00 5.97
C LYS A 221 2.18 -4.88 4.93
N LYS A 222 3.07 -3.93 5.20
CA LYS A 222 3.45 -2.90 4.21
C LYS A 222 4.03 -3.51 2.94
N ARG A 223 4.91 -4.51 3.09
CA ARG A 223 5.47 -5.25 1.95
C ARG A 223 4.40 -5.97 1.13
N THR A 224 3.41 -6.58 1.78
CA THR A 224 2.29 -7.19 1.04
C THR A 224 1.50 -6.15 0.25
N HIS A 225 1.24 -4.97 0.83
CA HIS A 225 0.56 -3.88 0.12
C HIS A 225 1.36 -3.33 -1.06
N GLU A 226 2.69 -3.22 -0.93
CA GLU A 226 3.57 -2.84 -2.04
C GLU A 226 3.54 -3.90 -3.16
N GLY A 227 3.58 -5.18 -2.79
CA GLY A 227 3.46 -6.29 -3.74
C GLY A 227 2.11 -6.33 -4.45
N ASP A 228 1.02 -6.09 -3.71
CA ASP A 228 -0.32 -5.97 -4.27
C ASP A 228 -0.39 -4.75 -5.22
N GLY A 229 0.17 -3.60 -4.83
CA GLY A 229 0.25 -2.43 -5.73
C GLY A 229 0.96 -2.74 -7.05
N ALA A 230 2.09 -3.45 -6.99
CA ALA A 230 2.83 -3.87 -8.18
C ALA A 230 2.05 -4.89 -9.03
N CYS A 231 1.27 -5.79 -8.41
CA CYS A 231 0.48 -6.77 -9.13
C CYS A 231 -0.73 -6.14 -9.86
N HIS A 232 -1.26 -5.02 -9.37
CA HIS A 232 -2.34 -4.26 -10.04
C HIS A 232 -1.83 -3.29 -11.11
N ALA A 233 -0.59 -2.81 -11.00
CA ALA A 233 0.01 -1.91 -11.99
C ALA A 233 0.18 -2.58 -13.37
N ASN A 234 0.65 -3.83 -13.42
CA ASN A 234 0.88 -4.51 -14.69
C ASN A 234 -0.43 -4.74 -15.50
N PRO A 235 -1.53 -5.25 -14.93
CA PRO A 235 -2.82 -5.33 -15.62
C PRO A 235 -3.38 -3.98 -16.04
N ALA A 236 -3.14 -2.92 -15.26
CA ALA A 236 -3.58 -1.56 -15.61
C ALA A 236 -2.85 -1.05 -16.87
N ASP A 237 -1.53 -1.23 -16.93
CA ASP A 237 -0.72 -0.89 -18.09
C ASP A 237 -1.12 -1.72 -19.32
N GLU A 238 -1.34 -3.03 -19.15
CA GLU A 238 -1.77 -3.91 -20.23
C GLU A 238 -3.15 -3.52 -20.76
N SER A 239 -4.11 -3.25 -19.87
CA SER A 239 -5.44 -2.79 -20.24
C SER A 239 -5.42 -1.47 -21.01
N THR A 240 -4.51 -0.55 -20.65
CA THR A 240 -4.31 0.72 -21.35
C THR A 240 -3.77 0.46 -22.76
N ARG A 241 -2.75 -0.39 -22.91
CA ARG A 241 -2.16 -0.75 -24.21
C ARG A 241 -3.16 -1.44 -25.13
N GLU A 242 -3.96 -2.36 -24.61
CA GLU A 242 -5.03 -3.02 -25.38
C GLU A 242 -6.08 -2.03 -25.89
N LEU A 243 -6.43 -1.03 -25.07
CA LEU A 243 -7.32 0.05 -25.49
C LEU A 243 -6.68 0.87 -26.61
N GLU A 244 -5.47 1.37 -26.42
CA GLU A 244 -4.73 2.13 -27.44
C GLU A 244 -4.64 1.38 -28.77
N TYR A 245 -4.34 0.07 -28.73
CA TYR A 245 -4.28 -0.76 -29.93
C TYR A 245 -5.64 -0.83 -30.66
N ARG A 246 -6.74 -1.03 -29.92
CA ARG A 246 -8.10 -1.02 -30.50
C ARG A 246 -8.45 0.34 -31.11
N GLN A 247 -8.06 1.43 -30.45
CA GLN A 247 -8.32 2.79 -30.94
C GLN A 247 -7.53 3.10 -32.21
N LEU A 248 -6.24 2.76 -32.24
CA LEU A 248 -5.37 2.89 -33.42
C LEU A 248 -5.92 2.09 -34.59
N HIS A 249 -6.35 0.84 -34.35
CA HIS A 249 -6.93 0.00 -35.39
C HIS A 249 -8.21 0.61 -35.98
N THR A 250 -9.06 1.20 -35.13
CA THR A 250 -10.30 1.86 -35.56
C THR A 250 -10.02 3.13 -36.36
N LEU A 251 -9.07 3.95 -35.93
CA LEU A 251 -8.61 5.13 -36.66
C LEU A 251 -8.01 4.77 -38.02
N GLN A 252 -7.19 3.71 -38.07
CA GLN A 252 -6.58 3.24 -39.31
C GLN A 252 -7.65 2.79 -40.30
N LYS A 253 -8.66 2.02 -39.85
CA LYS A 253 -9.80 1.63 -40.69
C LYS A 253 -10.55 2.83 -41.26
N LEU A 254 -10.85 3.83 -40.43
CA LEU A 254 -11.58 5.02 -40.91
C LEU A 254 -10.75 5.87 -41.86
N ARG A 255 -9.41 5.98 -41.67
CA ARG A 255 -8.52 6.72 -42.57
C ARG A 255 -8.32 6.04 -43.92
N HIS A 256 -8.10 4.73 -43.94
CA HIS A 256 -7.77 3.99 -45.17
C HIS A 256 -9.03 3.50 -45.92
N GLY A 257 -10.14 3.29 -45.23
CA GLY A 257 -11.40 2.84 -45.84
C GLY A 257 -12.15 3.91 -46.63
N SER A 258 -11.67 5.16 -46.60
CA SER A 258 -12.28 6.33 -47.23
C SER A 258 -11.41 6.98 -48.30
N ASP A 259 -10.21 6.46 -48.55
CA ASP A 259 -9.35 6.93 -49.63
C ASP A 259 -9.88 6.38 -50.97
N PRO A 260 -10.39 7.23 -51.88
CA PRO A 260 -10.84 6.78 -53.20
C PRO A 260 -9.69 6.27 -54.10
N PHE A 261 -8.43 6.40 -53.66
CA PHE A 261 -7.23 5.96 -54.38
C PHE A 261 -6.76 4.54 -54.04
N THR A 262 -7.35 3.87 -53.05
CA THR A 262 -7.02 2.49 -52.64
C THR A 262 -8.08 1.46 -53.06
N ALA A 263 -9.07 1.86 -53.87
CA ALA A 263 -9.96 0.90 -54.52
C ALA A 263 -9.16 0.06 -55.54
N PRO A 264 -9.23 -1.28 -55.52
CA PRO A 264 -8.57 -2.10 -56.52
C PRO A 264 -9.17 -1.74 -57.89
N VAL A 265 -8.30 -1.32 -58.80
CA VAL A 265 -8.63 -1.09 -60.22
C VAL A 265 -9.32 -2.35 -60.72
N GLY A 266 -10.61 -2.23 -61.05
CA GLY A 266 -11.42 -3.33 -61.53
C GLY A 266 -10.76 -3.99 -62.73
N THR A 267 -10.46 -5.27 -62.60
CA THR A 267 -10.01 -6.10 -63.71
C THR A 267 -11.11 -6.13 -64.76
N GLY A 268 -10.81 -5.62 -65.95
CA GLY A 268 -11.69 -5.68 -67.11
C GLY A 268 -12.04 -7.13 -67.41
N LYS A 269 -13.34 -7.42 -67.57
CA LYS A 269 -13.81 -8.66 -68.18
C LYS A 269 -13.32 -8.73 -69.63
N PRO A 270 -12.64 -9.81 -70.06
CA PRO A 270 -12.38 -10.00 -71.48
C PRO A 270 -13.68 -10.34 -72.20
N ALA A 271 -13.83 -9.76 -73.38
CA ALA A 271 -14.93 -9.98 -74.31
C ALA A 271 -15.08 -11.47 -74.64
N GLY A 272 -16.30 -11.98 -74.53
CA GLY A 272 -16.68 -13.27 -75.10
C GLY A 272 -16.79 -13.12 -76.62
N VAL A 273 -15.94 -13.84 -77.33
CA VAL A 273 -16.05 -14.05 -78.79
C VAL A 273 -17.13 -15.12 -79.01
N GLN A 274 -18.15 -14.77 -79.81
CA GLN A 274 -19.00 -15.74 -80.51
C GLN A 274 -18.29 -16.21 -81.77
#